data_AF-A0A8J5IDM8-F1
#
_entry.id   AF-A0A8J5IDM8-F1
#
_cell.length_a   1.000
_cell.length_b   1.000
_cell.length_c   1.000
_cell.angle_alpha   90.00
_cell.angle_beta   90.00
_cell.angle_gamma   90.00
#
_symmetry.space_group_name_H-M   'P 1'
#
loop_
_entity.id
_entity.type
_entity.pdbx_description
1 polymer ?
#
loop_
_entity_poly.entity_id
_entity_poly.type
_entity_poly.pdbx_seq_one_letter_code
_entity_poly.pdbx_strand_id
1 'polypeptide(L)'
;MSSAYSKTIGGKLQLKGGLSLKPPKKHKHKKKSKKRERDAATLDSASKPFELVKVRGSGRLLSSGTTLMGQVGSKFLQELHVGDAIVIQHPTSLVEETRIVRMVLSDVSASVSSAFSSDLVSSTPFYYIKAPPEDGAQKEEEQEKQQKKRKMDEKTAFGTYAGGTEKGGQYTYRVKKSGAYGGYAIIKESNISVLTEMQSQAVKKAVSNSSAHDATRLRKFLEAGRGKTMVLTGAGISTDSGIPDYRGPNGVYNRNKDFRPTQFQEFIGAHTYRQRYWARSFLGWPKILNTQPNGSHHALSELQQAGAVSSILTQNVDRLHTKSGSHSVIEMHGSLHEVECQGCGQVTSRQSYQETLAELNPKVVKWSTEHPDKETGDVASSDKVNPDGDVDISWNYDDFVYPACSNCGGIMKPKVVFFGENMPAATRTNALERVSDANALLVVGSSLKVFSAMRLINHAHARKIPIAIVNLGPTRADELCSLRIDKPCTSVLTEVADLY
;
A
#
# COMPACT_ATOMS: atom_id res chain seq x y z
N MET A 1 -23.48 42.34 -21.20
CA MET A 1 -23.10 42.20 -22.62
C MET A 1 -22.82 40.73 -22.89
N SER A 2 -23.63 40.11 -23.74
CA SER A 2 -23.53 38.72 -24.16
C SER A 2 -22.26 38.50 -25.00
N SER A 3 -21.42 37.53 -24.65
CA SER A 3 -20.37 37.02 -25.54
C SER A 3 -20.60 35.53 -25.80
N ALA A 4 -21.08 35.24 -27.01
CA ALA A 4 -21.36 33.91 -27.50
C ALA A 4 -20.07 33.19 -27.93
N TYR A 5 -19.91 31.92 -27.55
CA TYR A 5 -18.88 31.03 -28.07
C TYR A 5 -19.55 29.84 -28.75
N SER A 6 -19.31 29.66 -30.05
CA SER A 6 -19.83 28.55 -30.83
C SER A 6 -18.72 27.77 -31.52
N LYS A 7 -18.85 26.44 -31.44
CA LYS A 7 -18.29 25.37 -32.28
C LYS A 7 -17.11 24.57 -31.71
N THR A 8 -17.40 23.30 -31.45
CA THR A 8 -16.49 22.20 -31.13
C THR A 8 -16.07 21.47 -32.40
N ILE A 9 -14.76 21.31 -32.61
CA ILE A 9 -14.19 20.21 -33.39
C ILE A 9 -13.08 19.61 -32.54
N GLY A 10 -13.27 18.37 -32.06
CA GLY A 10 -12.23 17.60 -31.38
C GLY A 10 -12.05 17.80 -29.87
N GLY A 11 -13.11 18.10 -29.11
CA GLY A 11 -13.13 17.86 -27.65
C GLY A 11 -12.13 18.66 -26.79
N LYS A 12 -11.66 19.83 -27.25
CA LYS A 12 -10.90 20.78 -26.42
C LYS A 12 -11.45 22.19 -26.60
N LEU A 13 -11.71 22.88 -25.48
CA LEU A 13 -11.86 24.33 -25.44
C LEU A 13 -10.52 24.99 -25.78
N GLN A 14 -10.49 25.82 -26.83
CA GLN A 14 -9.37 26.72 -27.11
C GLN A 14 -9.77 28.17 -26.81
N LEU A 15 -8.90 28.89 -26.07
CA LEU A 15 -8.95 30.34 -25.93
C LEU A 15 -8.29 31.00 -27.15
N LYS A 16 -8.85 32.11 -27.63
CA LYS A 16 -8.22 32.97 -28.64
C LYS A 16 -6.99 33.66 -28.03
N GLY A 17 -5.79 33.34 -28.53
CA GLY A 17 -4.52 34.03 -28.21
C GLY A 17 -3.34 33.08 -28.37
N GLY A 18 -2.46 33.33 -29.34
CA GLY A 18 -1.61 32.30 -29.95
C GLY A 18 -0.28 31.97 -29.26
N LEU A 19 0.20 30.74 -29.50
CA LEU A 19 1.56 30.43 -29.95
C LEU A 19 1.58 28.98 -30.46
N SER A 20 1.86 28.82 -31.76
CA SER A 20 1.81 27.55 -32.47
C SER A 20 3.19 26.88 -32.46
N LEU A 21 3.30 25.72 -31.82
CA LEU A 21 4.46 24.83 -31.95
C LEU A 21 4.03 23.56 -32.68
N LYS A 22 4.52 23.36 -33.91
CA LYS A 22 4.31 22.16 -34.72
C LYS A 22 5.02 20.95 -34.08
N PRO A 23 4.37 19.78 -33.91
CA PRO A 23 5.08 18.56 -33.53
C PRO A 23 5.76 17.89 -34.74
N PRO A 24 6.87 17.13 -34.54
CA PRO A 24 7.60 16.50 -35.63
C PRO A 24 6.91 15.21 -36.12
N LYS A 25 7.07 14.93 -37.42
CA LYS A 25 6.51 13.77 -38.14
C LYS A 25 7.09 12.46 -37.58
N LYS A 26 6.24 11.52 -37.17
CA LYS A 26 6.61 10.10 -36.93
C LYS A 26 6.21 9.23 -38.11
N HIS A 27 7.14 8.34 -38.50
CA HIS A 27 7.02 7.39 -39.60
C HIS A 27 5.91 6.36 -39.39
N LYS A 28 5.19 6.04 -40.47
CA LYS A 28 4.11 5.04 -40.54
C LYS A 28 4.69 3.61 -40.55
N HIS A 29 4.28 2.77 -39.60
CA HIS A 29 4.26 1.32 -39.79
C HIS A 29 2.82 0.84 -40.03
N LYS A 30 2.60 0.24 -41.20
CA LYS A 30 1.35 -0.39 -41.65
C LYS A 30 0.96 -1.55 -40.71
N LYS A 31 -0.24 -1.53 -40.15
CA LYS A 31 -0.95 -2.74 -39.71
C LYS A 31 -2.31 -2.78 -40.41
N LYS A 32 -2.52 -3.84 -41.20
CA LYS A 32 -3.71 -4.10 -42.04
C LYS A 32 -4.98 -4.12 -41.17
N SER A 33 -5.95 -3.29 -41.55
CA SER A 33 -7.32 -3.31 -41.04
C SER A 33 -8.11 -4.48 -41.67
N LYS A 34 -8.81 -5.25 -40.84
CA LYS A 34 -9.93 -6.09 -41.28
C LYS A 34 -11.20 -5.24 -41.20
N LYS A 35 -11.77 -5.00 -42.38
CA LYS A 35 -13.01 -4.29 -42.69
C LYS A 35 -14.18 -4.96 -41.96
N ARG A 36 -14.96 -4.18 -41.20
CA ARG A 36 -16.37 -4.46 -40.92
C ARG A 36 -17.13 -3.17 -41.23
N GLU A 37 -17.87 -3.22 -42.33
CA GLU A 37 -18.86 -2.22 -42.73
C GLU A 37 -19.90 -2.04 -41.62
N ARG A 38 -20.14 -0.79 -41.26
CA ARG A 38 -21.41 -0.35 -40.68
C ARG A 38 -21.85 0.89 -41.44
N ASP A 39 -23.06 0.79 -41.93
CA ASP A 39 -23.70 1.70 -42.85
C ASP A 39 -23.78 3.13 -42.31
N ALA A 40 -23.59 4.07 -43.22
CA ALA A 40 -23.84 5.48 -43.03
C ALA A 40 -25.35 5.71 -42.94
N ALA A 41 -25.88 5.73 -41.72
CA ALA A 41 -27.18 6.32 -41.42
C ALA A 41 -26.94 7.57 -40.56
N THR A 42 -27.19 8.71 -41.20
CA THR A 42 -27.43 10.05 -40.64
C THR A 42 -27.86 10.08 -39.17
N LEU A 43 -27.04 10.68 -38.32
CA LEU A 43 -27.43 11.28 -37.04
C LEU A 43 -26.98 12.74 -37.06
N ASP A 44 -27.80 13.56 -37.72
CA ASP A 44 -27.86 15.00 -37.47
C ASP A 44 -28.62 15.18 -36.14
N SER A 45 -27.91 15.12 -35.02
CA SER A 45 -28.46 15.55 -33.73
C SER A 45 -27.93 16.94 -33.44
N ALA A 46 -28.73 17.95 -33.78
CA ALA A 46 -28.56 19.32 -33.32
C ALA A 46 -28.37 19.32 -31.79
N SER A 47 -27.13 19.55 -31.33
CA SER A 47 -26.84 19.70 -29.92
C SER A 47 -27.54 20.97 -29.42
N LYS A 48 -28.46 20.81 -28.46
CA LYS A 48 -29.11 21.96 -27.82
C LYS A 48 -28.02 22.87 -27.24
N PRO A 49 -28.12 24.21 -27.40
CA PRO A 49 -27.16 25.12 -26.80
C PRO A 49 -27.12 24.91 -25.28
N PHE A 50 -25.97 24.50 -24.75
CA PHE A 50 -25.74 24.34 -23.33
C PHE A 50 -25.42 25.72 -22.73
N GLU A 51 -26.29 26.20 -21.83
CA GLU A 51 -26.10 27.47 -21.15
C GLU A 51 -25.09 27.31 -20.00
N LEU A 52 -23.97 28.02 -20.08
CA LEU A 52 -22.92 27.99 -19.05
C LEU A 52 -23.36 28.86 -17.86
N VAL A 53 -24.02 28.25 -16.88
CA VAL A 53 -24.45 28.94 -15.65
C VAL A 53 -23.32 28.89 -14.61
N LYS A 54 -22.87 30.08 -14.17
CA LYS A 54 -21.92 30.23 -13.06
C LYS A 54 -22.70 30.20 -11.74
N VAL A 55 -22.53 29.12 -10.97
CA VAL A 55 -23.23 28.89 -9.70
C VAL A 55 -22.30 29.20 -8.54
N ARG A 56 -22.79 29.87 -7.50
CA ARG A 56 -22.01 30.14 -6.29
C ARG A 56 -21.86 28.88 -5.45
N GLY A 57 -20.64 28.54 -5.06
CA GLY A 57 -20.35 27.41 -4.17
C GLY A 57 -20.68 27.71 -2.72
N SER A 58 -20.96 26.65 -1.96
CA SER A 58 -21.16 26.72 -0.51
C SER A 58 -19.84 26.85 0.24
N GLY A 59 -19.86 27.69 1.27
CA GLY A 59 -18.68 27.98 2.07
C GLY A 59 -17.64 28.81 1.32
N ARG A 60 -16.38 28.60 1.68
CA ARG A 60 -15.22 29.31 1.14
C ARG A 60 -14.08 28.33 0.99
N LEU A 61 -13.12 28.64 0.13
CA LEU A 61 -11.98 27.77 -0.11
C LEU A 61 -10.64 28.46 0.18
N LEU A 62 -9.67 27.65 0.54
CA LEU A 62 -8.24 27.91 0.49
C LEU A 62 -7.64 27.03 -0.60
N SER A 63 -6.44 27.37 -1.07
CA SER A 63 -5.70 26.52 -1.99
C SER A 63 -4.25 26.37 -1.55
N SER A 64 -3.70 25.18 -1.77
CA SER A 64 -2.27 24.95 -1.70
C SER A 64 -1.86 24.07 -2.89
N GLY A 65 -1.15 24.65 -3.84
CA GLY A 65 -0.83 23.99 -5.10
C GLY A 65 -2.09 23.61 -5.87
N THR A 66 -2.28 22.31 -6.16
CA THR A 66 -3.46 21.80 -6.89
C THR A 66 -4.61 21.36 -5.98
N THR A 67 -4.46 21.49 -4.67
CA THR A 67 -5.46 21.06 -3.69
C THR A 67 -6.31 22.24 -3.25
N LEU A 68 -7.62 22.05 -3.26
CA LEU A 68 -8.62 22.94 -2.71
C LEU A 68 -9.08 22.43 -1.35
N MET A 69 -9.06 23.31 -0.36
CA MET A 69 -9.54 23.04 0.98
C MET A 69 -10.77 23.91 1.27
N GLY A 70 -11.94 23.27 1.32
CA GLY A 70 -13.18 23.89 1.75
C GLY A 70 -13.14 24.20 3.25
N GLN A 71 -13.65 25.35 3.63
CA GLN A 71 -13.82 25.77 5.01
C GLN A 71 -15.18 25.31 5.55
N VAL A 72 -15.48 25.62 6.82
CA VAL A 72 -16.75 25.25 7.46
C VAL A 72 -17.94 25.69 6.59
N GLY A 73 -18.81 24.73 6.28
CA GLY A 73 -20.01 24.93 5.45
C GLY A 73 -19.85 24.58 3.96
N SER A 74 -18.66 24.19 3.49
CA SER A 74 -18.47 23.68 2.13
C SER A 74 -19.06 22.28 1.93
N LYS A 75 -19.66 22.05 0.76
CA LYS A 75 -20.35 20.80 0.37
C LYS A 75 -19.87 20.30 -0.99
N PHE A 76 -18.56 20.11 -1.14
CA PHE A 76 -17.96 19.78 -2.44
C PHE A 76 -18.51 18.50 -3.07
N LEU A 77 -18.85 17.45 -2.30
CA LEU A 77 -19.38 16.20 -2.88
C LEU A 77 -20.76 16.41 -3.52
N GLN A 78 -21.51 17.40 -3.06
CA GLN A 78 -22.84 17.71 -3.56
C GLN A 78 -22.77 18.70 -4.73
N GLU A 79 -21.81 19.62 -4.68
CA GLU A 79 -21.74 20.76 -5.60
C GLU A 79 -20.81 20.55 -6.80
N LEU A 80 -19.77 19.72 -6.66
CA LEU A 80 -18.70 19.59 -7.64
C LEU A 80 -18.62 18.18 -8.20
N HIS A 81 -18.38 18.08 -9.50
CA HIS A 81 -18.12 16.83 -10.20
C HIS A 81 -16.80 16.94 -10.98
N VAL A 82 -16.18 15.79 -11.25
CA VAL A 82 -14.98 15.76 -12.10
C VAL A 82 -15.32 16.30 -13.48
N GLY A 83 -14.54 17.25 -13.96
CA GLY A 83 -14.78 17.97 -15.21
C GLY A 83 -15.47 19.33 -15.04
N ASP A 84 -16.10 19.60 -13.89
CA ASP A 84 -16.63 20.93 -13.60
C ASP A 84 -15.49 21.96 -13.54
N ALA A 85 -15.80 23.22 -13.87
CA ALA A 85 -14.84 24.31 -13.77
C ALA A 85 -15.09 25.09 -12.48
N ILE A 86 -14.10 25.17 -11.59
CA ILE A 86 -14.10 26.06 -10.43
C ILE A 86 -13.53 27.41 -10.84
N VAL A 87 -14.22 28.46 -10.44
CA VAL A 87 -13.89 29.84 -10.71
C VAL A 87 -13.70 30.56 -9.38
N ILE A 88 -12.53 31.15 -9.19
CA ILE A 88 -12.19 31.95 -8.01
C ILE A 88 -11.86 33.36 -8.44
N GLN A 89 -12.05 34.32 -7.54
CA GLN A 89 -11.50 35.66 -7.71
C GLN A 89 -10.48 35.90 -6.60
N HIS A 90 -9.25 36.23 -6.96
CA HIS A 90 -8.20 36.46 -5.98
C HIS A 90 -8.54 37.68 -5.11
N PRO A 91 -8.45 37.58 -3.78
CA PRO A 91 -8.90 38.63 -2.87
C PRO A 91 -8.07 39.93 -2.99
N THR A 92 -6.80 39.82 -3.37
CA THR A 92 -5.88 40.98 -3.46
C THR A 92 -5.79 41.54 -4.88
N SER A 93 -5.64 40.69 -5.89
CA SER A 93 -5.46 41.13 -7.29
C SER A 93 -6.77 41.31 -8.04
N LEU A 94 -7.89 40.82 -7.50
CA LEU A 94 -9.22 40.78 -8.13
C LEU A 94 -9.27 40.05 -9.48
N VAL A 95 -8.19 39.34 -9.83
CA VAL A 95 -8.11 38.52 -11.05
C VAL A 95 -8.96 37.28 -10.86
N GLU A 96 -9.77 36.98 -11.87
CA GLU A 96 -10.57 35.76 -11.92
C GLU A 96 -9.77 34.63 -12.57
N GLU A 97 -9.71 33.48 -11.90
CA GLU A 97 -9.05 32.29 -12.41
C GLU A 97 -10.00 31.10 -12.41
N THR A 98 -9.90 30.30 -13.48
CA THR A 98 -10.71 29.09 -13.66
C THR A 98 -9.82 27.86 -13.71
N ARG A 99 -10.23 26.79 -13.03
CA ARG A 99 -9.55 25.48 -13.06
C ARG A 99 -10.54 24.34 -13.15
N ILE A 100 -10.13 23.25 -13.79
CA ILE A 100 -10.99 22.07 -13.95
C ILE A 100 -10.82 21.16 -12.74
N VAL A 101 -11.94 20.75 -12.14
CA VAL A 101 -11.98 19.77 -11.04
C VAL A 101 -11.52 18.41 -11.57
N ARG A 102 -10.45 17.88 -10.99
CA ARG A 102 -9.89 16.56 -11.31
C ARG A 102 -10.41 15.49 -10.38
N MET A 103 -10.66 15.84 -9.12
CA MET A 103 -11.10 14.90 -8.09
C MET A 103 -11.85 15.66 -7.00
N VAL A 104 -12.87 15.03 -6.42
CA VAL A 104 -13.53 15.48 -5.19
C VAL A 104 -13.37 14.36 -4.17
N LEU A 105 -12.66 14.64 -3.07
CA LEU A 105 -12.26 13.66 -2.06
C LEU A 105 -13.23 13.62 -0.87
N SER A 106 -13.74 14.79 -0.49
CA SER A 106 -14.72 14.97 0.59
C SER A 106 -15.46 16.29 0.40
N ASP A 107 -16.44 16.60 1.26
CA ASP A 107 -17.15 17.89 1.23
C ASP A 107 -16.25 19.12 1.42
N VAL A 108 -15.03 18.92 1.90
CA VAL A 108 -14.04 19.98 2.17
C VAL A 108 -12.73 19.79 1.41
N SER A 109 -12.63 18.81 0.51
CA SER A 109 -11.38 18.54 -0.19
C SER A 109 -11.62 18.15 -1.65
N ALA A 110 -10.97 18.88 -2.55
CA ALA A 110 -10.99 18.62 -3.99
C ALA A 110 -9.62 18.93 -4.61
N SER A 111 -9.33 18.41 -5.80
CA SER A 111 -8.14 18.76 -6.57
C SER A 111 -8.50 19.33 -7.94
N VAL A 112 -7.64 20.22 -8.42
CA VAL A 112 -7.82 20.93 -9.69
C VAL A 112 -6.70 20.65 -10.69
N SER A 113 -6.92 21.00 -11.95
CA SER A 113 -6.03 20.70 -13.09
C SER A 113 -4.62 21.28 -12.97
N SER A 114 -4.46 22.39 -12.28
CA SER A 114 -3.20 23.09 -12.05
C SER A 114 -3.37 24.09 -10.92
N ALA A 115 -2.27 24.50 -10.29
CA ALA A 115 -2.30 25.52 -9.24
C ALA A 115 -2.82 26.87 -9.78
N PHE A 116 -3.35 27.70 -8.88
CA PHE A 116 -3.63 29.10 -9.19
C PHE A 116 -2.32 29.89 -9.25
N SER A 117 -2.35 31.10 -9.81
CA SER A 117 -1.14 31.95 -9.88
C SER A 117 -0.56 32.28 -8.51
N SER A 118 -1.41 32.28 -7.48
CA SER A 118 -1.06 32.44 -6.08
C SER A 118 -1.95 31.56 -5.22
N ASP A 119 -1.40 30.98 -4.16
CA ASP A 119 -2.19 30.23 -3.21
C ASP A 119 -3.16 31.14 -2.47
N LEU A 120 -4.40 30.66 -2.30
CA LEU A 120 -5.43 31.35 -1.55
C LEU A 120 -5.17 31.13 -0.06
N VAL A 121 -4.37 32.05 0.49
CA VAL A 121 -4.02 32.11 1.92
C VAL A 121 -5.16 32.66 2.79
N SER A 122 -6.17 33.28 2.19
CA SER A 122 -7.35 33.77 2.90
C SER A 122 -8.63 33.16 2.33
N SER A 123 -9.61 32.99 3.21
CA SER A 123 -10.87 32.29 2.93
C SER A 123 -11.65 32.99 1.82
N THR A 124 -11.63 32.40 0.61
CA THR A 124 -12.09 33.03 -0.63
C THR A 124 -13.39 32.38 -1.12
N PRO A 125 -14.42 33.16 -1.48
CA PRO A 125 -15.62 32.61 -2.09
C PRO A 125 -15.31 32.06 -3.49
N PHE A 126 -16.03 31.02 -3.90
CA PHE A 126 -15.84 30.42 -5.21
C PHE A 126 -17.16 30.20 -5.93
N TYR A 127 -17.05 30.01 -7.23
CA TYR A 127 -18.13 29.64 -8.13
C TYR A 127 -17.72 28.38 -8.88
N TYR A 128 -18.71 27.69 -9.45
CA TYR A 128 -18.45 26.59 -10.35
C TYR A 128 -19.40 26.60 -11.54
N ILE A 129 -18.93 26.03 -12.64
CA ILE A 129 -19.67 25.87 -13.89
C ILE A 129 -19.72 24.38 -14.19
N LYS A 130 -20.93 23.86 -14.41
CA LYS A 130 -21.13 22.44 -14.71
C LYS A 130 -20.55 22.09 -16.08
N ALA A 131 -19.86 20.96 -16.14
CA ALA A 131 -19.40 20.41 -17.42
C ALA A 131 -20.61 20.13 -18.34
N PRO A 132 -20.52 20.38 -19.65
CA PRO A 132 -21.56 20.00 -20.59
C PRO A 132 -21.81 18.48 -20.53
N PRO A 133 -23.06 18.02 -20.65
CA PRO A 133 -23.33 16.60 -20.78
C PRO A 133 -22.72 16.10 -22.10
N GLU A 134 -21.71 15.24 -22.01
CA GLU A 134 -21.10 14.61 -23.19
C GLU A 134 -22.13 13.72 -23.93
N ASP A 135 -22.15 13.83 -25.27
CA ASP A 135 -23.03 13.09 -26.18
C ASP A 135 -22.92 11.57 -25.95
N GLY A 136 -24.08 10.92 -25.79
CA GLY A 136 -24.22 9.57 -25.23
C GLY A 136 -23.45 8.45 -25.94
N ALA A 137 -23.00 8.64 -27.18
CA ALA A 137 -22.25 7.63 -27.92
C ALA A 137 -20.81 7.42 -27.40
N GLN A 138 -20.17 8.47 -26.87
CA GLN A 138 -18.84 8.33 -26.24
C GLN A 138 -18.93 7.78 -24.82
N LYS A 139 -20.01 8.10 -24.10
CA LYS A 139 -20.31 7.51 -22.79
C LYS A 139 -20.47 6.01 -22.86
N GLU A 140 -21.12 5.43 -23.86
CA GLU A 140 -21.26 3.96 -23.91
C GLU A 140 -19.93 3.25 -24.17
N GLU A 141 -19.07 3.78 -25.05
CA GLU A 141 -17.77 3.16 -25.34
C GLU A 141 -16.76 3.37 -24.19
N GLU A 142 -16.79 4.55 -23.56
CA GLU A 142 -15.93 4.88 -22.43
C GLU A 142 -16.46 4.30 -21.11
N GLN A 143 -17.77 4.18 -20.92
CA GLN A 143 -18.38 3.42 -19.81
C GLN A 143 -18.26 1.92 -20.04
N GLU A 144 -18.28 1.38 -21.26
CA GLU A 144 -17.95 -0.03 -21.48
C GLU A 144 -16.47 -0.28 -21.19
N LYS A 145 -15.57 0.62 -21.61
CA LYS A 145 -14.14 0.51 -21.27
C LYS A 145 -13.91 0.71 -19.77
N GLN A 146 -14.58 1.66 -19.13
CA GLN A 146 -14.51 1.89 -17.68
C GLN A 146 -15.27 0.83 -16.88
N GLN A 147 -16.31 0.17 -17.40
CA GLN A 147 -16.98 -0.97 -16.77
C GLN A 147 -16.18 -2.24 -16.98
N LYS A 148 -15.55 -2.45 -18.14
CA LYS A 148 -14.63 -3.57 -18.35
C LYS A 148 -13.39 -3.38 -17.48
N LYS A 149 -12.87 -2.15 -17.39
CA LYS A 149 -11.80 -1.76 -16.46
C LYS A 149 -12.25 -1.84 -15.01
N ARG A 150 -13.43 -1.34 -14.61
CA ARG A 150 -13.97 -1.48 -13.24
C ARG A 150 -14.29 -2.92 -12.88
N LYS A 151 -14.82 -3.74 -13.78
CA LYS A 151 -15.05 -5.18 -13.53
C LYS A 151 -13.73 -5.93 -13.45
N MET A 152 -12.71 -5.51 -14.20
CA MET A 152 -11.34 -6.02 -14.08
C MET A 152 -10.70 -5.54 -12.77
N ASP A 153 -10.85 -4.26 -12.41
CA ASP A 153 -10.35 -3.60 -11.21
C ASP A 153 -11.12 -4.04 -9.95
N GLU A 154 -12.38 -4.48 -10.04
CA GLU A 154 -13.19 -5.10 -8.97
C GLU A 154 -12.87 -6.58 -8.84
N LYS A 155 -12.65 -7.31 -9.96
CA LYS A 155 -12.11 -8.67 -9.92
C LYS A 155 -10.66 -8.69 -9.40
N THR A 156 -9.91 -7.61 -9.60
CA THR A 156 -8.52 -7.43 -9.15
C THR A 156 -8.41 -6.52 -7.92
N ALA A 157 -9.53 -6.04 -7.36
CA ALA A 157 -9.56 -5.10 -6.25
C ALA A 157 -8.82 -5.71 -5.07
N PHE A 158 -7.81 -4.99 -4.63
CA PHE A 158 -7.05 -5.24 -3.43
C PHE A 158 -7.52 -4.19 -2.42
N GLY A 159 -8.22 -4.63 -1.38
CA GLY A 159 -8.53 -3.81 -0.22
C GLY A 159 -9.90 -3.11 -0.23
N THR A 160 -10.83 -3.67 0.54
CA THR A 160 -11.64 -2.85 1.46
C THR A 160 -11.43 -3.44 2.84
N TYR A 161 -10.55 -2.79 3.60
CA TYR A 161 -10.42 -2.97 5.03
C TYR A 161 -11.56 -2.20 5.68
N ALA A 162 -12.59 -2.90 6.17
CA ALA A 162 -13.44 -2.35 7.21
C ALA A 162 -12.76 -2.70 8.54
N GLY A 163 -12.19 -1.69 9.20
CA GLY A 163 -11.79 -1.81 10.60
C GLY A 163 -13.02 -2.20 11.42
N GLY A 164 -12.88 -3.25 12.23
CA GLY A 164 -13.87 -3.53 13.27
C GLY A 164 -13.76 -2.45 14.33
N THR A 165 -14.80 -1.62 14.44
CA THR A 165 -15.03 -0.78 15.61
C THR A 165 -15.55 -1.64 16.76
N GLU A 166 -14.88 -1.49 17.90
CA GLU A 166 -15.34 -1.63 19.29
C GLU A 166 -16.11 -2.90 19.73
N LYS A 167 -15.48 -3.58 20.71
CA LYS A 167 -15.94 -4.72 21.53
C LYS A 167 -15.93 -6.08 20.80
N GLY A 168 -15.13 -6.98 21.36
CA GLY A 168 -14.74 -8.24 20.74
C GLY A 168 -15.87 -9.23 20.44
N GLY A 169 -15.56 -10.15 19.52
CA GLY A 169 -16.24 -11.43 19.37
C GLY A 169 -17.14 -11.59 18.14
N GLN A 170 -17.40 -10.55 17.35
CA GLN A 170 -18.30 -10.65 16.19
C GLN A 170 -17.72 -10.01 14.93
N TYR A 171 -17.66 -10.79 13.85
CA TYR A 171 -17.19 -10.33 12.54
C TYR A 171 -18.38 -10.17 11.59
N THR A 172 -18.44 -9.01 10.91
CA THR A 172 -19.46 -8.74 9.89
C THR A 172 -18.77 -8.54 8.54
N TYR A 173 -19.11 -9.35 7.55
CA TYR A 173 -18.59 -9.18 6.19
C TYR A 173 -19.65 -9.49 5.12
N ARG A 174 -19.44 -8.94 3.92
CA ARG A 174 -20.39 -8.99 2.80
C ARG A 174 -20.01 -10.12 1.84
N VAL A 175 -20.93 -11.05 1.62
CA VAL A 175 -20.76 -12.12 0.63
C VAL A 175 -21.71 -11.90 -0.53
N LYS A 176 -21.22 -12.04 -1.76
CA LYS A 176 -22.01 -11.88 -2.98
C LYS A 176 -22.95 -13.08 -3.13
N LYS A 177 -24.28 -12.85 -3.24
CA LYS A 177 -25.23 -13.94 -3.50
C LYS A 177 -25.05 -14.45 -4.93
N SER A 178 -25.08 -15.77 -5.14
CA SER A 178 -25.13 -16.39 -6.46
C SER A 178 -26.53 -16.24 -7.07
N GLY A 179 -26.66 -15.39 -8.09
CA GLY A 179 -27.91 -15.13 -8.82
C GLY A 179 -27.73 -13.99 -9.83
N ALA A 180 -28.55 -13.97 -10.89
CA ALA A 180 -28.43 -13.05 -12.03
C ALA A 180 -28.52 -11.55 -11.67
N TYR A 181 -29.11 -11.23 -10.51
CA TYR A 181 -29.17 -9.87 -9.96
C TYR A 181 -28.31 -9.82 -8.69
N GLY A 182 -27.06 -9.37 -8.84
CA GLY A 182 -26.01 -9.45 -7.83
C GLY A 182 -26.20 -8.57 -6.59
N GLY A 183 -27.00 -9.03 -5.64
CA GLY A 183 -27.07 -8.48 -4.27
C GLY A 183 -26.00 -9.06 -3.33
N TYR A 184 -25.76 -8.37 -2.21
CA TYR A 184 -24.86 -8.82 -1.13
C TYR A 184 -25.68 -9.33 0.07
N ALA A 185 -25.25 -10.42 0.68
CA ALA A 185 -25.69 -10.85 2.00
C ALA A 185 -24.72 -10.31 3.06
N ILE A 186 -25.26 -9.77 4.15
CA ILE A 186 -24.46 -9.40 5.33
C ILE A 186 -24.45 -10.62 6.24
N ILE A 187 -23.29 -11.25 6.40
CA ILE A 187 -23.11 -12.37 7.33
C ILE A 187 -22.48 -11.83 8.60
N LYS A 188 -23.04 -12.23 9.76
CA LYS A 188 -22.53 -11.94 11.09
C LYS A 188 -22.11 -13.26 11.72
N GLU A 189 -20.82 -13.45 11.98
CA GLU A 189 -20.28 -14.62 12.67
C GLU A 189 -19.89 -14.25 14.10
N SER A 190 -20.35 -15.04 15.07
CA SER A 190 -19.90 -15.04 16.47
C SER A 190 -19.15 -16.35 16.75
N ASN A 191 -18.07 -16.27 17.54
CA ASN A 191 -17.21 -17.39 17.95
C ASN A 191 -17.95 -18.74 18.09
N ILE A 192 -17.54 -19.74 17.33
CA ILE A 192 -17.83 -21.15 17.64
C ILE A 192 -16.70 -21.62 18.55
N SER A 193 -16.94 -21.51 19.86
CA SER A 193 -16.15 -22.18 20.89
C SER A 193 -16.94 -23.39 21.39
N VAL A 194 -16.84 -24.54 20.73
CA VAL A 194 -17.04 -25.86 21.34
C VAL A 194 -16.28 -26.89 20.52
N LEU A 195 -15.21 -27.47 21.10
CA LEU A 195 -14.86 -28.90 21.09
C LEU A 195 -13.58 -29.13 21.93
N THR A 196 -13.79 -29.05 23.25
CA THR A 196 -13.30 -29.94 24.34
C THR A 196 -11.87 -30.51 24.35
N GLU A 197 -11.04 -29.97 25.24
CA GLU A 197 -10.43 -30.56 26.46
C GLU A 197 -9.96 -32.04 26.58
N MET A 198 -10.03 -32.91 25.56
CA MET A 198 -9.62 -34.33 25.70
C MET A 198 -8.30 -34.73 25.04
N GLN A 199 -7.48 -33.80 24.54
CA GLN A 199 -6.22 -34.13 23.85
C GLN A 199 -4.93 -33.66 24.56
N SER A 200 -5.01 -33.06 25.75
CA SER A 200 -3.84 -32.44 26.41
C SER A 200 -2.84 -33.41 27.03
N GLN A 201 -3.20 -34.69 27.20
CA GLN A 201 -2.32 -35.70 27.82
C GLN A 201 -1.54 -36.56 26.82
N ALA A 202 -2.02 -36.70 25.57
CA ALA A 202 -1.29 -37.44 24.53
C ALA A 202 -0.11 -36.63 23.94
N VAL A 203 -0.22 -35.29 23.94
CA VAL A 203 0.80 -34.40 23.38
C VAL A 203 2.07 -34.37 24.23
N LYS A 204 1.98 -34.50 25.56
CA LYS A 204 3.14 -34.39 26.46
C LYS A 204 4.15 -35.54 26.33
N LYS A 205 3.74 -36.70 25.80
CA LYS A 205 4.62 -37.89 25.68
C LYS A 205 5.40 -37.96 24.35
N ALA A 206 5.07 -37.12 23.37
CA ALA A 206 5.70 -37.11 22.04
C ALA A 206 6.81 -36.04 21.87
N VAL A 207 6.96 -35.13 22.83
CA VAL A 207 7.81 -33.93 22.70
C VAL A 207 9.31 -34.23 22.82
N SER A 208 9.73 -35.38 23.40
CA SER A 208 11.14 -35.65 23.65
C SER A 208 11.91 -36.34 22.51
N ASN A 209 11.27 -36.73 21.40
CA ASN A 209 11.89 -37.49 20.29
C ASN A 209 11.78 -36.83 18.88
N SER A 210 11.37 -35.56 18.76
CA SER A 210 10.77 -35.04 17.50
C SER A 210 11.58 -34.06 16.63
N SER A 211 12.78 -33.58 16.99
CA SER A 211 13.46 -32.53 16.18
C SER A 211 13.96 -33.06 14.82
N ALA A 212 14.77 -34.13 14.81
CA ALA A 212 15.32 -34.72 13.59
C ALA A 212 14.25 -35.19 12.58
N HIS A 213 13.05 -35.54 13.08
CA HIS A 213 11.94 -35.98 12.23
C HIS A 213 11.33 -34.83 11.42
N ASP A 214 11.21 -33.62 11.98
CA ASP A 214 10.60 -32.48 11.31
C ASP A 214 11.52 -31.90 10.23
N ALA A 215 12.82 -31.79 10.51
CA ALA A 215 13.80 -31.39 9.50
C ALA A 215 13.80 -32.34 8.31
N THR A 216 13.78 -33.65 8.56
CA THR A 216 13.68 -34.67 7.50
C THR A 216 12.38 -34.54 6.69
N ARG A 217 11.24 -34.27 7.33
CA ARG A 217 9.95 -34.06 6.64
C ARG A 217 9.99 -32.80 5.76
N LEU A 218 10.56 -31.71 6.26
CA LEU A 218 10.70 -30.48 5.49
C LEU A 218 11.67 -30.66 4.32
N ARG A 219 12.81 -31.35 4.53
CA ARG A 219 13.75 -31.70 3.45
C ARG A 219 13.05 -32.46 2.33
N LYS A 220 12.25 -33.49 2.66
CA LYS A 220 11.46 -34.25 1.67
C LYS A 220 10.46 -33.37 0.92
N PHE A 221 9.83 -32.40 1.60
CA PHE A 221 8.95 -31.43 0.95
C PHE A 221 9.72 -30.55 -0.05
N LEU A 222 10.91 -30.06 0.33
CA LEU A 222 11.78 -29.25 -0.53
C LEU A 222 12.27 -30.04 -1.74
N GLU A 223 12.69 -31.30 -1.56
CA GLU A 223 13.10 -32.21 -2.63
C GLU A 223 11.95 -32.46 -3.62
N ALA A 224 10.73 -32.67 -3.11
CA ALA A 224 9.54 -32.84 -3.94
C ALA A 224 9.21 -31.60 -4.78
N GLY A 225 9.60 -30.41 -4.33
CA GLY A 225 9.51 -29.15 -5.07
C GLY A 225 10.43 -29.05 -6.29
N ARG A 226 11.39 -29.99 -6.47
CA ARG A 226 12.33 -30.07 -7.61
C ARG A 226 13.10 -28.77 -7.85
N GLY A 227 13.53 -28.10 -6.79
CA GLY A 227 14.29 -26.84 -6.85
C GLY A 227 13.50 -25.62 -7.34
N LYS A 228 12.16 -25.73 -7.43
CA LYS A 228 11.25 -24.60 -7.68
C LYS A 228 10.37 -24.29 -6.47
N THR A 229 10.88 -24.56 -5.28
CA THR A 229 10.20 -24.16 -4.05
C THR A 229 10.32 -22.65 -3.89
N MET A 230 9.19 -21.98 -3.69
CA MET A 230 9.15 -20.57 -3.34
C MET A 230 8.95 -20.44 -1.83
N VAL A 231 9.63 -19.49 -1.20
CA VAL A 231 9.47 -19.23 0.23
C VAL A 231 8.72 -17.93 0.45
N LEU A 232 7.71 -17.94 1.31
CA LEU A 232 7.00 -16.76 1.80
C LEU A 232 7.36 -16.52 3.26
N THR A 233 7.94 -15.37 3.58
CA THR A 233 8.34 -15.05 4.96
C THR A 233 7.51 -13.92 5.58
N GLY A 234 7.40 -13.93 6.91
CA GLY A 234 6.84 -12.85 7.71
C GLY A 234 7.73 -12.45 8.88
N ALA A 235 7.22 -11.57 9.75
CA ALA A 235 8.02 -10.96 10.82
C ALA A 235 8.60 -11.97 11.82
N GLY A 236 7.97 -13.15 11.97
CA GLY A 236 8.43 -14.22 12.86
C GLY A 236 9.78 -14.82 12.46
N ILE A 237 10.27 -14.59 11.23
CA ILE A 237 11.63 -15.01 10.85
C ILE A 237 12.71 -14.06 11.42
N SER A 238 12.36 -12.81 11.74
CA SER A 238 13.29 -11.77 12.19
C SER A 238 13.35 -11.64 13.72
N THR A 239 12.57 -12.43 14.47
CA THR A 239 12.53 -12.36 15.94
C THR A 239 13.86 -12.70 16.58
N ASP A 240 14.56 -13.70 16.05
CA ASP A 240 15.89 -14.11 16.56
C ASP A 240 17.00 -13.12 16.16
N SER A 241 16.69 -12.16 15.26
CA SER A 241 17.55 -11.00 14.97
C SER A 241 17.29 -9.83 15.92
N GLY A 242 16.36 -9.97 16.88
CA GLY A 242 15.98 -8.90 17.80
C GLY A 242 15.02 -7.86 17.21
N ILE A 243 14.42 -8.14 16.04
CA ILE A 243 13.29 -7.36 15.50
C ILE A 243 12.00 -8.05 15.98
N PRO A 244 11.14 -7.38 16.76
CA PRO A 244 9.92 -8.02 17.25
C PRO A 244 8.99 -8.35 16.09
N ASP A 245 8.03 -9.26 16.33
CA ASP A 245 6.92 -9.47 15.42
C ASP A 245 5.69 -8.65 15.84
N TYR A 246 4.60 -8.77 15.07
CA TYR A 246 3.36 -8.08 15.42
C TYR A 246 2.46 -8.87 16.39
N ARG A 247 2.49 -10.21 16.36
CA ARG A 247 1.37 -11.06 16.82
C ARG A 247 1.77 -12.31 17.60
N GLY A 248 3.05 -12.66 17.66
CA GLY A 248 3.56 -13.75 18.48
C GLY A 248 3.45 -13.42 19.96
N PRO A 249 3.91 -14.31 20.85
CA PRO A 249 3.81 -14.14 22.30
C PRO A 249 4.32 -12.77 22.79
N ASN A 250 5.44 -12.32 22.21
CA ASN A 250 6.06 -11.02 22.51
C ASN A 250 5.78 -9.95 21.44
N GLY A 251 4.75 -10.15 20.61
CA GLY A 251 4.43 -9.29 19.49
C GLY A 251 3.85 -7.94 19.91
N VAL A 252 3.97 -6.94 19.03
CA VAL A 252 3.53 -5.56 19.29
C VAL A 252 2.08 -5.47 19.78
N TYR A 253 1.13 -6.17 19.16
CA TYR A 253 -0.28 -6.09 19.57
C TYR A 253 -0.55 -6.68 20.95
N ASN A 254 0.35 -7.53 21.47
CA ASN A 254 0.26 -8.08 22.83
C ASN A 254 0.93 -7.15 23.84
N ARG A 255 2.08 -6.55 23.48
CA ARG A 255 2.82 -5.61 24.35
C ARG A 255 2.14 -4.24 24.46
N ASN A 256 1.54 -3.76 23.37
CA ASN A 256 0.86 -2.47 23.29
C ASN A 256 -0.52 -2.63 22.62
N LYS A 257 -1.56 -2.72 23.45
CA LYS A 257 -2.96 -2.88 22.99
C LYS A 257 -3.50 -1.64 22.26
N ASP A 258 -2.92 -0.48 22.56
CA ASP A 258 -3.29 0.79 21.95
C ASP A 258 -2.48 1.10 20.69
N PHE A 259 -1.53 0.22 20.32
CA PHE A 259 -0.79 0.35 19.08
C PHE A 259 -1.75 0.44 17.88
N ARG A 260 -1.56 1.48 17.08
CA ARG A 260 -2.25 1.67 15.80
C ARG A 260 -1.17 1.82 14.74
N PRO A 261 -1.18 0.96 13.70
CA PRO A 261 -0.21 1.11 12.63
C PRO A 261 -0.48 2.39 11.84
N THR A 262 0.57 2.99 11.30
CA THR A 262 0.47 4.18 10.45
C THR A 262 -0.41 3.91 9.24
N GLN A 263 -1.49 4.67 9.09
CA GLN A 263 -2.35 4.62 7.91
C GLN A 263 -1.81 5.53 6.82
N PHE A 264 -1.85 5.06 5.58
CA PHE A 264 -1.40 5.83 4.42
C PHE A 264 -2.14 7.17 4.29
N GLN A 265 -3.46 7.16 4.47
CA GLN A 265 -4.28 8.35 4.35
C GLN A 265 -3.95 9.40 5.43
N GLU A 266 -3.61 8.97 6.64
CA GLU A 266 -3.20 9.89 7.72
C GLU A 266 -1.83 10.52 7.41
N PHE A 267 -0.88 9.69 6.97
CA PHE A 267 0.45 10.16 6.60
C PHE A 267 0.42 11.18 5.45
N ILE A 268 -0.36 10.91 4.40
CA ILE A 268 -0.49 11.85 3.27
C ILE A 268 -1.33 13.07 3.66
N GLY A 269 -2.39 12.87 4.44
CA GLY A 269 -3.40 13.89 4.73
C GLY A 269 -2.94 15.01 5.66
N ALA A 270 -1.98 14.76 6.57
CA ALA A 270 -1.66 15.73 7.61
C ALA A 270 -0.16 15.80 7.96
N HIS A 271 0.33 17.05 8.11
CA HIS A 271 1.72 17.35 8.45
C HIS A 271 2.14 16.74 9.80
N THR A 272 1.27 16.83 10.80
CA THR A 272 1.52 16.33 12.16
C THR A 272 1.74 14.82 12.22
N TYR A 273 1.01 14.05 11.40
CA TYR A 273 1.23 12.59 11.29
C TYR A 273 2.57 12.26 10.64
N ARG A 274 3.02 13.05 9.65
CA ARG A 274 4.35 12.89 9.05
C ARG A 274 5.47 13.29 10.01
N GLN A 275 5.30 14.38 10.78
CA GLN A 275 6.25 14.77 11.81
C GLN A 275 6.42 13.65 12.83
N ARG A 276 5.30 13.16 13.37
CA ARG A 276 5.28 12.05 14.32
C ARG A 276 5.95 10.80 13.74
N TYR A 277 5.60 10.40 12.52
CA TYR A 277 6.20 9.23 11.88
C TYR A 277 7.72 9.39 11.72
N TRP A 278 8.17 10.50 11.12
CA TRP A 278 9.59 10.70 10.84
C TRP A 278 10.42 10.86 12.11
N ALA A 279 9.88 11.47 13.18
CA ALA A 279 10.55 11.56 14.47
C ALA A 279 10.79 10.17 15.09
N ARG A 280 9.76 9.32 15.11
CA ARG A 280 9.85 7.96 15.66
C ARG A 280 10.74 7.06 14.80
N SER A 281 10.60 7.16 13.47
CA SER A 281 11.46 6.46 12.50
C SER A 281 12.93 6.90 12.58
N PHE A 282 13.19 8.18 12.84
CA PHE A 282 14.56 8.69 13.00
C PHE A 282 15.28 7.98 14.15
N LEU A 283 14.61 7.81 15.29
CA LEU A 283 15.18 7.16 16.47
C LEU A 283 15.30 5.65 16.32
N GLY A 284 14.37 5.00 15.62
CA GLY A 284 14.42 3.55 15.40
C GLY A 284 15.26 3.08 14.22
N TRP A 285 15.65 3.98 13.31
CA TRP A 285 16.46 3.64 12.13
C TRP A 285 17.79 2.96 12.46
N PRO A 286 18.61 3.43 13.43
CA PRO A 286 19.88 2.78 13.79
C PRO A 286 19.71 1.28 14.10
N LYS A 287 18.66 0.91 14.84
CA LYS A 287 18.36 -0.49 15.17
C LYS A 287 18.13 -1.32 13.91
N ILE A 288 17.30 -0.86 12.97
CA ILE A 288 17.03 -1.57 11.71
C ILE A 288 18.29 -1.67 10.84
N LEU A 289 19.06 -0.58 10.76
CA LEU A 289 20.30 -0.53 9.99
C LEU A 289 21.34 -1.53 10.53
N ASN A 290 21.53 -1.57 11.85
CA ASN A 290 22.57 -2.36 12.51
C ASN A 290 22.20 -3.83 12.71
N THR A 291 20.90 -4.16 12.66
CA THR A 291 20.43 -5.54 12.83
C THR A 291 21.04 -6.47 11.77
N GLN A 292 21.56 -7.61 12.24
CA GLN A 292 22.14 -8.66 11.42
C GLN A 292 21.13 -9.79 11.17
N PRO A 293 21.26 -10.51 10.02
CA PRO A 293 20.47 -11.72 9.79
C PRO A 293 20.77 -12.78 10.86
N ASN A 294 19.78 -13.61 11.16
CA ASN A 294 19.90 -14.77 12.06
C ASN A 294 20.03 -16.08 11.28
N GLY A 295 20.15 -17.21 12.00
CA GLY A 295 20.29 -18.54 11.40
C GLY A 295 19.20 -18.92 10.40
N SER A 296 17.94 -18.47 10.58
CA SER A 296 16.88 -18.70 9.58
C SER A 296 17.19 -18.06 8.22
N HIS A 297 17.75 -16.86 8.22
CA HIS A 297 18.06 -16.12 6.99
C HIS A 297 19.27 -16.72 6.27
N HIS A 298 20.29 -17.13 7.03
CA HIS A 298 21.45 -17.83 6.48
C HIS A 298 21.07 -19.20 5.93
N ALA A 299 20.29 -19.98 6.68
CA ALA A 299 19.79 -21.29 6.22
C ALA A 299 18.98 -21.16 4.91
N LEU A 300 18.11 -20.16 4.77
CA LEU A 300 17.40 -19.94 3.51
C LEU A 300 18.34 -19.55 2.36
N SER A 301 19.39 -18.76 2.63
CA SER A 301 20.43 -18.43 1.65
C SER A 301 21.21 -19.69 1.20
N GLU A 302 21.59 -20.55 2.13
CA GLU A 302 22.25 -21.83 1.86
C GLU A 302 21.34 -22.78 1.06
N LEU A 303 20.06 -22.88 1.42
CA LEU A 303 19.08 -23.66 0.67
C LEU A 303 18.83 -23.13 -0.74
N GLN A 304 19.02 -21.82 -0.98
CA GLN A 304 19.02 -21.27 -2.35
C GLN A 304 20.28 -21.69 -3.12
N GLN A 305 21.45 -21.65 -2.48
CA GLN A 305 22.72 -22.08 -3.08
C GLN A 305 22.70 -23.57 -3.43
N ALA A 306 22.10 -24.40 -2.57
CA ALA A 306 21.87 -25.82 -2.81
C ALA A 306 20.78 -26.09 -3.87
N GLY A 307 20.12 -25.06 -4.40
CA GLY A 307 19.07 -25.17 -5.40
C GLY A 307 17.73 -25.71 -4.89
N ALA A 308 17.55 -25.85 -3.57
CA ALA A 308 16.31 -26.31 -2.96
C ALA A 308 15.22 -25.23 -2.96
N VAL A 309 15.62 -23.96 -2.80
CA VAL A 309 14.76 -22.78 -2.82
C VAL A 309 15.07 -21.92 -4.03
N SER A 310 14.06 -21.56 -4.80
CA SER A 310 14.20 -20.77 -6.03
C SER A 310 14.13 -19.26 -5.80
N SER A 311 13.25 -18.82 -4.89
CA SER A 311 12.97 -17.41 -4.65
C SER A 311 12.34 -17.21 -3.29
N ILE A 312 12.53 -16.01 -2.75
CA ILE A 312 11.99 -15.59 -1.45
C ILE A 312 11.08 -14.40 -1.67
N LEU A 313 9.90 -14.45 -1.07
CA LEU A 313 8.92 -13.39 -1.07
C LEU A 313 8.64 -13.00 0.38
N THR A 314 9.09 -11.82 0.78
CA THR A 314 9.02 -11.38 2.17
C THR A 314 7.97 -10.30 2.37
N GLN A 315 7.23 -10.40 3.47
CA GLN A 315 6.40 -9.32 4.01
C GLN A 315 7.24 -8.30 4.79
N ASN A 316 8.46 -8.65 5.15
CA ASN A 316 9.29 -7.80 6.01
C ASN A 316 9.90 -6.67 5.18
N VAL A 317 10.15 -5.55 5.86
CA VAL A 317 10.72 -4.32 5.30
C VAL A 317 12.13 -4.05 5.83
N ASP A 318 12.73 -5.04 6.49
CA ASP A 318 13.99 -4.96 7.26
C ASP A 318 15.27 -5.18 6.40
N ARG A 319 15.10 -5.74 5.20
CA ARG A 319 16.15 -6.11 4.24
C ARG A 319 17.11 -7.21 4.74
N LEU A 320 16.73 -8.01 5.75
CA LEU A 320 17.60 -9.04 6.32
C LEU A 320 17.89 -10.21 5.36
N HIS A 321 16.95 -10.59 4.49
CA HIS A 321 17.20 -11.58 3.44
C HIS A 321 18.28 -11.13 2.46
N THR A 322 18.25 -9.86 2.05
CA THR A 322 19.31 -9.33 1.18
C THR A 322 20.65 -9.29 1.91
N LYS A 323 20.66 -8.91 3.20
CA LYS A 323 21.88 -8.92 4.03
C LYS A 323 22.44 -10.33 4.26
N SER A 324 21.63 -11.39 4.26
CA SER A 324 22.10 -12.78 4.39
C SER A 324 22.64 -13.39 3.09
N GLY A 325 22.63 -12.61 1.99
CA GLY A 325 23.08 -13.08 0.68
C GLY A 325 22.02 -13.83 -0.13
N SER A 326 20.75 -13.85 0.31
CA SER A 326 19.67 -14.42 -0.48
C SER A 326 19.49 -13.69 -1.80
N HIS A 327 19.21 -14.43 -2.86
CA HIS A 327 18.98 -13.89 -4.20
C HIS A 327 17.51 -14.06 -4.63
N SER A 328 17.09 -13.39 -5.71
CA SER A 328 15.69 -13.47 -6.19
C SER A 328 14.65 -13.18 -5.07
N VAL A 329 14.93 -12.15 -4.27
CA VAL A 329 14.08 -11.71 -3.15
C VAL A 329 13.07 -10.66 -3.65
N ILE A 330 11.80 -10.83 -3.28
CA ILE A 330 10.72 -9.86 -3.51
C ILE A 330 10.25 -9.30 -2.18
N GLU A 331 10.56 -8.04 -1.92
CA GLU A 331 10.07 -7.26 -0.77
C GLU A 331 8.64 -6.76 -1.07
N MET A 332 7.61 -7.53 -0.68
CA MET A 332 6.21 -7.22 -1.04
C MET A 332 5.72 -5.89 -0.47
N HIS A 333 6.18 -5.57 0.73
CA HIS A 333 5.80 -4.37 1.45
C HIS A 333 6.85 -3.27 1.34
N GLY A 334 7.77 -3.39 0.37
CA GLY A 334 8.85 -2.43 0.15
C GLY A 334 9.96 -2.56 1.19
N SER A 335 10.72 -1.50 1.39
CA SER A 335 11.89 -1.51 2.28
C SER A 335 12.04 -0.21 3.06
N LEU A 336 12.40 -0.34 4.34
CA LEU A 336 12.76 0.82 5.17
C LEU A 336 14.07 1.46 4.73
N HIS A 337 14.89 0.78 3.93
CA HIS A 337 16.18 1.28 3.44
C HIS A 337 16.06 2.29 2.31
N GLU A 338 14.83 2.58 1.86
CA GLU A 338 14.54 3.50 0.76
C GLU A 338 13.46 4.51 1.17
N VAL A 339 13.56 5.72 0.64
CA VAL A 339 12.56 6.79 0.79
C VAL A 339 12.15 7.24 -0.61
N GLU A 340 10.85 7.38 -0.84
CA GLU A 340 10.27 7.71 -2.14
C GLU A 340 9.40 8.96 -2.06
N CYS A 341 9.62 9.87 -3.02
CA CYS A 341 8.77 11.02 -3.21
C CYS A 341 7.40 10.61 -3.79
N GLN A 342 6.33 10.99 -3.10
CA GLN A 342 4.95 10.71 -3.53
C GLN A 342 4.47 11.60 -4.69
N GLY A 343 5.26 12.62 -5.07
CA GLY A 343 4.97 13.49 -6.22
C GLY A 343 5.63 13.02 -7.50
N CYS A 344 6.97 12.91 -7.51
CA CYS A 344 7.74 12.58 -8.72
C CYS A 344 8.29 11.14 -8.75
N GLY A 345 8.08 10.33 -7.70
CA GLY A 345 8.56 8.96 -7.63
C GLY A 345 10.07 8.82 -7.43
N GLN A 346 10.80 9.91 -7.17
CA GLN A 346 12.22 9.84 -6.92
C GLN A 346 12.51 9.07 -5.64
N VAL A 347 13.43 8.10 -5.74
CA VAL A 347 13.87 7.27 -4.63
C VAL A 347 15.25 7.73 -4.17
N THR A 348 15.44 7.84 -2.85
CA THR A 348 16.73 8.07 -2.20
C THR A 348 16.98 6.99 -1.14
N SER A 349 18.23 6.79 -0.76
CA SER A 349 18.56 5.88 0.33
C SER A 349 18.06 6.44 1.66
N ARG A 350 17.58 5.55 2.54
CA ARG A 350 17.19 5.95 3.90
C ARG A 350 18.35 6.50 4.71
N GLN A 351 19.57 6.06 4.43
CA GLN A 351 20.79 6.55 5.07
C GLN A 351 21.05 8.02 4.75
N SER A 352 21.05 8.40 3.46
CA SER A 352 21.21 9.80 3.07
C SER A 352 20.07 10.67 3.63
N TYR A 353 18.84 10.16 3.61
CA TYR A 353 17.71 10.85 4.23
C TYR A 353 17.85 10.99 5.76
N GLN A 354 18.45 10.00 6.43
CA GLN A 354 18.74 10.06 7.87
C GLN A 354 19.74 11.16 8.21
N GLU A 355 20.78 11.33 7.40
CA GLU A 355 21.79 12.38 7.57
C GLU A 355 21.14 13.76 7.46
N THR A 356 20.30 13.98 6.45
CA THR A 356 19.53 15.22 6.33
C THR A 356 18.56 15.44 7.51
N LEU A 357 17.91 14.38 7.99
CA LEU A 357 17.09 14.47 9.20
C LEU A 357 17.94 14.88 10.42
N ALA A 358 19.14 14.33 10.58
CA ALA A 358 20.02 14.67 11.70
C ALA A 358 20.47 16.14 11.64
N GLU A 359 20.84 16.63 10.46
CA GLU A 359 21.24 18.03 10.23
C GLU A 359 20.11 19.01 10.56
N LEU A 360 18.87 18.68 10.18
CA LEU A 360 17.70 19.52 10.45
C LEU A 360 17.24 19.47 11.92
N ASN A 361 17.66 18.46 12.68
CA ASN A 361 17.18 18.20 14.04
C ASN A 361 18.33 18.01 15.05
N PRO A 362 19.24 19.00 15.23
CA PRO A 362 20.39 18.86 16.11
C PRO A 362 20.01 18.61 17.58
N LYS A 363 18.85 19.12 18.02
CA LYS A 363 18.31 18.86 19.37
C LYS A 363 17.96 17.38 19.57
N VAL A 364 17.38 16.74 18.55
CA VAL A 364 17.02 15.31 18.57
C VAL A 364 18.26 14.45 18.58
N VAL A 365 19.28 14.81 17.78
CA VAL A 365 20.58 14.14 17.79
C VAL A 365 21.22 14.23 19.17
N LYS A 366 21.29 15.44 19.75
CA LYS A 366 21.85 15.64 21.10
C LYS A 366 21.11 14.81 22.15
N TRP A 367 19.77 14.87 22.15
CA TRP A 367 18.96 14.09 23.08
C TRP A 367 19.20 12.59 22.95
N SER A 368 19.29 12.10 21.70
CA SER A 368 19.56 10.69 21.38
C SER A 368 20.92 10.23 21.92
N THR A 369 21.95 11.07 21.85
CA THR A 369 23.28 10.76 22.38
C THR A 369 23.34 10.80 23.91
N GLU A 370 22.53 11.65 24.55
CA GLU A 370 22.47 11.78 26.01
C GLU A 370 21.60 10.71 26.69
N HIS A 371 20.68 10.08 25.95
CA HIS A 371 19.77 9.06 26.44
C HIS A 371 19.89 7.73 25.66
N PRO A 372 21.10 7.16 25.51
CA PRO A 372 21.23 5.85 24.92
C PRO A 372 20.65 4.81 25.87
N ASP A 373 20.07 3.75 25.33
CA ASP A 373 19.84 2.56 26.13
C ASP A 373 21.17 1.96 26.57
N LYS A 374 21.24 1.56 27.84
CA LYS A 374 22.48 1.14 28.49
C LYS A 374 23.03 -0.20 27.98
N GLU A 375 22.20 -1.03 27.36
CA GLU A 375 22.62 -2.36 26.86
C GLU A 375 22.98 -2.34 25.38
N THR A 376 22.26 -1.56 24.57
CA THR A 376 22.42 -1.58 23.10
C THR A 376 23.13 -0.36 22.53
N GLY A 377 23.25 0.74 23.30
CA GLY A 377 23.85 1.99 22.84
C GLY A 377 22.96 2.85 21.93
N ASP A 378 21.73 2.40 21.63
CA ASP A 378 20.75 3.14 20.82
C ASP A 378 19.55 3.56 21.69
N VAL A 379 18.89 4.70 21.40
CA VAL A 379 17.67 5.11 22.15
C VAL A 379 16.50 4.13 21.94
N ALA A 380 16.57 3.37 20.85
CA ALA A 380 15.58 2.41 20.43
C ALA A 380 15.86 1.00 21.00
N SER A 381 15.99 0.89 22.32
CA SER A 381 16.16 -0.42 22.95
C SER A 381 15.28 -0.70 24.17
N SER A 382 14.98 -2.00 24.22
CA SER A 382 14.05 -2.80 24.99
C SER A 382 12.55 -2.44 24.90
N ASP A 383 11.80 -3.42 24.41
CA ASP A 383 10.34 -3.56 24.31
C ASP A 383 9.49 -2.57 23.51
N LYS A 384 10.01 -1.41 23.11
CA LYS A 384 9.18 -0.33 22.49
C LYS A 384 9.40 -0.08 20.99
N VAL A 385 10.30 -0.82 20.34
CA VAL A 385 10.48 -0.76 18.88
C VAL A 385 9.51 -1.72 18.20
N ASN A 386 8.90 -1.28 17.11
CA ASN A 386 7.99 -2.06 16.28
C ASN A 386 8.73 -2.72 15.10
N PRO A 387 8.15 -3.73 14.44
CA PRO A 387 8.79 -4.45 13.33
C PRO A 387 9.13 -3.56 12.13
N ASP A 388 8.49 -2.40 12.01
CA ASP A 388 8.75 -1.37 11.00
C ASP A 388 9.75 -0.29 11.47
N GLY A 389 10.42 -0.50 12.61
CA GLY A 389 11.38 0.43 13.18
C GLY A 389 10.77 1.66 13.85
N ASP A 390 9.45 1.68 14.06
CA ASP A 390 8.77 2.76 14.78
C ASP A 390 9.00 2.62 16.30
N VAL A 391 9.22 3.73 17.01
CA VAL A 391 9.50 3.75 18.46
C VAL A 391 8.47 4.60 19.19
N ASP A 392 7.89 4.08 20.28
CA ASP A 392 6.94 4.83 21.09
C ASP A 392 7.63 5.66 22.18
N ILE A 393 7.83 6.96 21.91
CA ILE A 393 8.41 7.92 22.86
C ILE A 393 7.43 9.05 23.19
N SER A 394 7.29 9.38 24.47
CA SER A 394 6.50 10.54 24.94
C SER A 394 7.32 11.83 24.75
N TRP A 395 7.30 12.39 23.54
CA TRP A 395 7.93 13.67 23.23
C TRP A 395 6.98 14.53 22.38
N ASN A 396 6.99 15.84 22.61
CA ASN A 396 6.43 16.80 21.68
C ASN A 396 7.24 16.82 20.36
N TYR A 397 6.60 16.40 19.27
CA TYR A 397 7.18 16.35 17.93
C TYR A 397 7.00 17.64 17.12
N ASP A 398 6.39 18.68 17.69
CA ASP A 398 6.03 19.91 16.97
C ASP A 398 7.25 20.57 16.29
N ASP A 399 8.42 20.47 16.92
CA ASP A 399 9.68 21.02 16.43
C ASP A 399 10.43 20.09 15.46
N PHE A 400 9.96 18.86 15.23
CA PHE A 400 10.65 17.92 14.37
C PHE A 400 10.47 18.31 12.89
N VAL A 401 11.59 18.54 12.21
CA VAL A 401 11.65 18.97 10.82
C VAL A 401 12.02 17.79 9.93
N TYR A 402 11.30 17.58 8.84
CA TYR A 402 11.65 16.59 7.83
C TYR A 402 11.75 17.25 6.45
N PRO A 403 12.70 16.86 5.60
CA PRO A 403 12.91 17.50 4.31
C PRO A 403 11.84 17.08 3.30
N ALA A 404 11.47 18.02 2.42
CA ALA A 404 10.69 17.74 1.23
C ALA A 404 11.58 17.12 0.13
N CYS A 405 10.97 16.64 -0.96
CA CYS A 405 11.71 16.15 -2.12
C CYS A 405 12.57 17.27 -2.72
N SER A 406 13.88 17.02 -2.87
CA SER A 406 14.82 17.97 -3.48
C SER A 406 14.53 18.28 -4.95
N ASN A 407 13.82 17.41 -5.66
CA ASN A 407 13.50 17.57 -7.09
C ASN A 407 12.17 18.29 -7.35
N CYS A 408 11.13 18.08 -6.53
CA CYS A 408 9.81 18.63 -6.80
C CYS A 408 9.11 19.27 -5.59
N GLY A 409 9.74 19.29 -4.40
CA GLY A 409 9.11 19.77 -3.16
C GLY A 409 8.00 18.87 -2.61
N GLY A 410 7.76 17.70 -3.23
CA GLY A 410 6.73 16.76 -2.80
C GLY A 410 7.02 16.04 -1.49
N ILE A 411 6.00 15.35 -0.97
CA ILE A 411 6.07 14.58 0.28
C ILE A 411 7.03 13.39 0.11
N MET A 412 7.97 13.25 1.05
CA MET A 412 8.84 12.10 1.17
C MET A 412 8.21 11.08 2.13
N LYS A 413 8.09 9.81 1.69
CA LYS A 413 7.57 8.68 2.47
C LYS A 413 8.61 7.56 2.45
N PRO A 414 8.82 6.80 3.54
CA PRO A 414 9.54 5.52 3.42
C PRO A 414 8.91 4.69 2.29
N LYS A 415 9.73 3.99 1.52
CA LYS A 415 9.27 3.18 0.40
C LYS A 415 8.76 1.82 0.88
N VAL A 416 7.83 1.88 1.83
CA VAL A 416 7.10 0.75 2.40
C VAL A 416 5.60 0.90 2.14
N VAL A 417 4.88 -0.21 2.07
CA VAL A 417 3.42 -0.20 1.90
C VAL A 417 2.77 -0.02 3.27
N PHE A 418 2.18 1.15 3.52
CA PHE A 418 1.43 1.41 4.75
C PHE A 418 0.07 0.71 4.77
N PHE A 419 -0.55 0.66 5.94
CA PHE A 419 -1.93 0.19 6.04
C PHE A 419 -2.86 1.14 5.26
N GLY A 420 -3.79 0.56 4.50
CA GLY A 420 -4.65 1.30 3.58
C GLY A 420 -3.98 1.71 2.24
N GLU A 421 -2.69 1.41 2.05
CA GLU A 421 -2.00 1.59 0.78
C GLU A 421 -2.10 0.34 -0.11
N ASN A 422 -2.09 0.54 -1.42
CA ASN A 422 -2.01 -0.56 -2.37
C ASN A 422 -0.55 -0.97 -2.60
N MET A 423 -0.29 -2.27 -2.56
CA MET A 423 0.99 -2.81 -3.04
C MET A 423 1.21 -2.41 -4.50
N PRO A 424 2.41 -1.94 -4.89
CA PRO A 424 2.70 -1.56 -6.27
C PRO A 424 2.31 -2.65 -7.27
N ALA A 425 1.70 -2.25 -8.38
CA ALA A 425 1.14 -3.19 -9.35
C ALA A 425 2.20 -4.15 -9.92
N ALA A 426 3.41 -3.64 -10.20
CA ALA A 426 4.53 -4.45 -10.68
C ALA A 426 4.94 -5.52 -9.66
N THR A 427 5.09 -5.14 -8.38
CA THR A 427 5.41 -6.08 -7.28
C THR A 427 4.32 -7.13 -7.13
N ARG A 428 3.05 -6.73 -7.20
CA ARG A 428 1.90 -7.64 -7.14
C ARG A 428 1.91 -8.66 -8.27
N THR A 429 2.11 -8.21 -9.50
CA THR A 429 2.15 -9.08 -10.68
C THR A 429 3.30 -10.07 -10.58
N ASN A 430 4.51 -9.60 -10.26
CA ASN A 430 5.68 -10.45 -10.08
C ASN A 430 5.45 -11.49 -8.96
N ALA A 431 4.91 -11.08 -7.81
CA ALA A 431 4.57 -12.01 -6.72
C ALA A 431 3.61 -13.13 -7.16
N LEU A 432 2.56 -12.78 -7.92
CA LEU A 432 1.58 -13.74 -8.42
C LEU A 432 2.17 -14.69 -9.47
N GLU A 433 3.01 -14.17 -10.37
CA GLU A 433 3.71 -14.97 -11.38
C GLU A 433 4.65 -15.97 -10.72
N ARG A 434 5.46 -15.55 -9.75
CA ARG A 434 6.37 -16.44 -9.00
C ARG A 434 5.64 -17.56 -8.29
N VAL A 435 4.52 -17.26 -7.63
CA VAL A 435 3.70 -18.29 -7.00
C VAL A 435 3.08 -19.22 -8.05
N SER A 436 2.70 -18.70 -9.22
CA SER A 436 2.11 -19.51 -10.30
C SER A 436 3.10 -20.50 -10.93
N ASP A 437 4.38 -20.14 -10.93
CA ASP A 437 5.49 -20.91 -11.50
C ASP A 437 6.15 -21.85 -10.48
N ALA A 438 5.82 -21.70 -9.19
CA ALA A 438 6.36 -22.52 -8.11
C ALA A 438 5.75 -23.93 -8.13
N ASN A 439 6.58 -24.93 -7.82
CA ASN A 439 6.14 -26.32 -7.65
C ASN A 439 5.75 -26.63 -6.20
N ALA A 440 6.20 -25.81 -5.26
CA ALA A 440 5.90 -25.92 -3.83
C ALA A 440 6.02 -24.52 -3.19
N LEU A 441 5.25 -24.27 -2.14
CA LEU A 441 5.27 -23.02 -1.38
C LEU A 441 5.57 -23.31 0.09
N LEU A 442 6.66 -22.76 0.61
CA LEU A 442 7.02 -22.84 2.02
C LEU A 442 6.73 -21.51 2.71
N VAL A 443 5.90 -21.49 3.74
CA VAL A 443 5.65 -20.33 4.59
C VAL A 443 6.52 -20.41 5.84
N VAL A 444 7.25 -19.33 6.14
CA VAL A 444 8.14 -19.25 7.31
C VAL A 444 7.80 -18.02 8.14
N GLY A 445 7.53 -18.21 9.44
CA GLY A 445 7.42 -17.10 10.39
C GLY A 445 6.30 -16.10 10.06
N SER A 446 5.17 -16.55 9.53
CA SER A 446 4.03 -15.69 9.23
C SER A 446 2.71 -16.26 9.74
N SER A 447 1.99 -15.44 10.51
CA SER A 447 0.59 -15.72 10.90
C SER A 447 -0.40 -15.70 9.74
N LEU A 448 -0.03 -15.11 8.59
CA LEU A 448 -0.88 -14.94 7.39
C LEU A 448 -2.21 -14.21 7.67
N LYS A 449 -2.31 -13.45 8.77
CA LYS A 449 -3.52 -12.68 9.08
C LYS A 449 -3.71 -11.49 8.13
N VAL A 450 -2.62 -10.93 7.59
CA VAL A 450 -2.67 -9.87 6.58
C VAL A 450 -3.02 -10.48 5.23
N PHE A 451 -4.06 -9.97 4.58
CA PHE A 451 -4.65 -10.60 3.40
C PHE A 451 -3.73 -10.57 2.17
N SER A 452 -2.72 -9.69 2.13
CA SER A 452 -1.76 -9.64 1.02
C SER A 452 -1.01 -10.96 0.82
N ALA A 453 -0.50 -11.55 1.90
CA ALA A 453 0.13 -12.87 1.85
C ALA A 453 -0.91 -13.98 1.71
N MET A 454 -2.03 -13.90 2.44
CA MET A 454 -3.10 -14.91 2.39
C MET A 454 -3.66 -15.11 0.97
N ARG A 455 -3.71 -14.06 0.14
CA ARG A 455 -4.13 -14.18 -1.26
C ARG A 455 -3.19 -15.04 -2.10
N LEU A 456 -1.90 -14.97 -1.84
CA LEU A 456 -0.91 -15.81 -2.52
C LEU A 456 -1.04 -17.26 -2.08
N ILE A 457 -1.32 -17.52 -0.80
CA ILE A 457 -1.65 -18.86 -0.30
C ILE A 457 -2.90 -19.41 -0.98
N ASN A 458 -3.98 -18.63 -1.03
CA ASN A 458 -5.23 -19.06 -1.68
C ASN A 458 -5.01 -19.34 -3.18
N HIS A 459 -4.18 -18.54 -3.85
CA HIS A 459 -3.83 -18.75 -5.26
C HIS A 459 -3.02 -20.04 -5.46
N ALA A 460 -2.04 -20.30 -4.60
CA ALA A 460 -1.27 -21.54 -4.60
C ALA A 460 -2.17 -22.77 -4.36
N HIS A 461 -3.04 -22.69 -3.36
CA HIS A 461 -3.98 -23.76 -3.01
C HIS A 461 -4.98 -24.04 -4.16
N ALA A 462 -5.55 -23.01 -4.77
CA ALA A 462 -6.44 -23.16 -5.92
C ALA A 462 -5.75 -23.84 -7.13
N ARG A 463 -4.43 -23.69 -7.26
CA ARG A 463 -3.59 -24.34 -8.27
C ARG A 463 -3.06 -25.71 -7.83
N LYS A 464 -3.43 -26.18 -6.65
CA LYS A 464 -2.96 -27.43 -6.04
C LYS A 464 -1.44 -27.47 -5.85
N ILE A 465 -0.81 -26.31 -5.67
CA ILE A 465 0.60 -26.22 -5.30
C ILE A 465 0.71 -26.66 -3.83
N PRO A 466 1.53 -27.67 -3.50
CA PRO A 466 1.75 -28.09 -2.11
C PRO A 466 2.25 -26.94 -1.24
N ILE A 467 1.70 -26.84 -0.03
CA ILE A 467 2.04 -25.77 0.91
C ILE A 467 2.59 -26.39 2.19
N ALA A 468 3.77 -25.95 2.63
CA ALA A 468 4.33 -26.25 3.94
C ALA A 468 4.39 -24.98 4.80
N ILE A 469 4.24 -25.13 6.12
CA ILE A 469 4.30 -24.02 7.07
C ILE A 469 5.26 -24.39 8.20
N VAL A 470 6.27 -23.54 8.41
CA VAL A 470 7.13 -23.53 9.59
C VAL A 470 6.85 -22.24 10.34
N ASN A 471 6.09 -22.33 11.42
CA ASN A 471 5.71 -21.15 12.18
C ASN A 471 5.35 -21.54 13.61
N LEU A 472 5.85 -20.78 14.59
CA LEU A 472 5.41 -20.90 15.98
C LEU A 472 3.99 -20.32 16.13
N GLY A 473 3.04 -21.14 16.56
CA GLY A 473 1.64 -20.77 16.74
C GLY A 473 0.80 -20.82 15.46
N PRO A 474 -0.53 -20.62 15.58
CA PRO A 474 -1.49 -20.86 14.50
C PRO A 474 -1.34 -19.86 13.35
N THR A 475 -1.64 -20.31 12.14
CA THR A 475 -1.73 -19.44 10.95
C THR A 475 -3.12 -19.51 10.33
N ARG A 476 -3.45 -18.52 9.52
CA ARG A 476 -4.71 -18.51 8.76
C ARG A 476 -4.80 -19.62 7.69
N ALA A 477 -3.71 -20.29 7.38
CA ALA A 477 -3.61 -21.27 6.29
C ALA A 477 -3.36 -22.71 6.76
N ASP A 478 -3.57 -22.99 8.05
CA ASP A 478 -3.24 -24.30 8.63
C ASP A 478 -3.99 -25.45 7.95
N GLU A 479 -5.26 -25.23 7.64
CA GLU A 479 -6.10 -26.21 6.93
C GLU A 479 -5.78 -26.33 5.44
N LEU A 480 -5.03 -25.38 4.87
CA LEU A 480 -4.67 -25.36 3.45
C LEU A 480 -3.32 -26.02 3.16
N CYS A 481 -2.54 -26.32 4.21
CA CYS A 481 -1.19 -26.84 4.07
C CYS A 481 -1.13 -28.38 4.17
N SER A 482 -0.18 -28.96 3.44
CA SER A 482 0.12 -30.40 3.48
C SER A 482 1.13 -30.76 4.57
N LEU A 483 1.88 -29.80 5.08
CA LEU A 483 2.87 -29.98 6.14
C LEU A 483 2.87 -28.76 7.07
N ARG A 484 2.63 -28.98 8.36
CA ARG A 484 2.73 -27.96 9.41
C ARG A 484 3.76 -28.39 10.45
N ILE A 485 4.70 -27.50 10.74
CA ILE A 485 5.74 -27.64 11.76
C ILE A 485 5.61 -26.45 12.72
N ASP A 486 5.15 -26.72 13.94
CA ASP A 486 4.91 -25.72 14.99
C ASP A 486 6.15 -25.59 15.90
N LYS A 487 7.20 -24.99 15.35
CA LYS A 487 8.50 -24.80 16.02
C LYS A 487 9.11 -23.45 15.62
N PRO A 488 10.09 -22.94 16.40
CA PRO A 488 10.89 -21.78 16.01
C PRO A 488 11.56 -21.99 14.64
N CYS A 489 11.52 -20.95 13.79
CA CYS A 489 12.01 -21.04 12.41
C CYS A 489 13.49 -21.43 12.35
N THR A 490 14.33 -20.81 13.20
CA THR A 490 15.78 -20.98 13.16
C THR A 490 16.17 -22.43 13.43
N SER A 491 15.63 -23.04 14.49
CA SER A 491 15.92 -24.44 14.83
C SER A 491 15.60 -25.40 13.69
N VAL A 492 14.48 -25.23 13.01
CA VAL A 492 14.09 -26.14 11.92
C VAL A 492 14.89 -25.88 10.65
N LEU A 493 15.09 -24.61 10.29
CA LEU A 493 15.72 -24.27 9.01
C LEU A 493 17.22 -24.56 9.01
N THR A 494 17.94 -24.33 10.11
CA THR A 494 19.37 -24.67 10.19
C THR A 494 19.57 -26.17 10.11
N GLU A 495 18.76 -26.97 10.84
CA GLU A 495 18.81 -28.44 10.75
C GLU A 495 18.50 -28.94 9.34
N VAL A 496 17.65 -28.25 8.57
CA VAL A 496 17.34 -28.64 7.18
C VAL A 496 18.46 -28.24 6.23
N ALA A 497 19.10 -27.10 6.44
CA ALA A 497 20.25 -26.66 5.66
C ALA A 497 21.44 -27.61 5.83
N ASP A 498 21.69 -28.10 7.06
CA ASP A 498 22.75 -29.08 7.37
C ASP A 498 22.57 -30.43 6.64
N LEU A 499 21.39 -30.69 6.06
CA LEU A 499 21.09 -31.91 5.31
C LEU A 499 21.29 -31.76 3.79
N TYR A 500 21.75 -30.60 3.31
CA TYR A 500 22.16 -30.31 1.93
C TYR A 500 23.67 -30.11 1.85
#